data_AF-J9DXI3-F1
#
_entry.id   AF-J9DXI3-F1
#
_cell.length_a   1.000
_cell.length_b   1.000
_cell.length_c   1.000
_cell.angle_alpha   90.00
_cell.angle_beta   90.00
_cell.angle_gamma   90.00
#
_symmetry.space_group_name_H-M   'P 1'
#
loop_
_entity.id
_entity.type
_entity.pdbx_description
1 polymer ?
#
loop_
_entity_poly.entity_id
_entity_poly.type
_entity_poly.pdbx_seq_one_letter_code
_entity_poly.pdbx_strand_id
1 'polypeptide(L)'
;NNVYSVELEEGTNFIKSFSTAVIELFVSAPEDEILYQWQLEIQRQYNEEEFRLFTIGLTSDCLVSAEVRRMGIETAPVLFGSICFMIIFVVVSSIREKPLKSKPWESLIGSLIPILAILMSTGILSFCGLRYQSIVTVTYFLVLSVGVDDIFIILRAWDRISTATPIPERLAETLENAGPSITIR
;
A
#
# COMPACT_ATOMS: atom_id res chain seq x y z
N ASN A 1 -12.19 33.37 -7.29
CA ASN A 1 -11.67 34.40 -6.36
C ASN A 1 -10.43 33.78 -5.79
N ASN A 2 -9.26 34.13 -6.33
CA ASN A 2 -8.06 33.31 -6.15
C ASN A 2 -7.18 33.84 -5.02
N VAL A 3 -7.71 34.75 -4.21
CA VAL A 3 -7.03 35.36 -3.08
C VAL A 3 -7.83 35.04 -1.82
N TYR A 4 -7.14 34.54 -0.80
CA TYR A 4 -7.70 34.05 0.45
C TYR A 4 -7.25 34.91 1.63
N SER A 5 -8.11 34.96 2.65
CA SER A 5 -7.94 35.79 3.86
C SER A 5 -7.75 37.26 3.52
N VAL A 6 -8.67 37.80 2.72
CA VAL A 6 -8.64 39.17 2.23
C VAL A 6 -9.25 40.10 3.29
N GLU A 7 -8.50 41.12 3.71
CA GLU A 7 -9.03 42.24 4.49
C GLU A 7 -9.38 43.38 3.54
N LEU A 8 -10.60 43.91 3.65
CA LEU A 8 -11.07 45.06 2.88
C LEU A 8 -10.92 46.34 3.70
N GLU A 9 -10.72 47.46 3.01
CA GLU A 9 -10.61 48.77 3.64
C GLU A 9 -12.01 49.32 4.01
N GLU A 10 -12.18 49.85 5.23
CA GLU A 10 -13.49 50.28 5.75
C GLU A 10 -14.16 51.31 4.83
N GLY A 11 -15.36 50.96 4.35
CA GLY A 11 -16.17 51.83 3.49
C GLY A 11 -15.79 51.82 2.01
N THR A 12 -14.83 50.99 1.57
CA THR A 12 -14.50 50.82 0.16
C THR A 12 -14.42 49.33 -0.24
N ASN A 13 -14.47 49.05 -1.54
CA ASN A 13 -14.26 47.70 -2.08
C ASN A 13 -12.77 47.42 -2.38
N PHE A 14 -11.84 48.18 -1.82
CA PHE A 14 -10.41 47.99 -2.02
C PHE A 14 -9.83 46.96 -1.04
N ILE A 15 -8.92 46.14 -1.55
CA ILE A 15 -8.22 45.11 -0.77
C ILE A 15 -7.06 45.77 -0.02
N LYS A 16 -7.07 45.64 1.31
CA LYS A 16 -6.05 46.18 2.22
C LYS A 16 -4.94 45.16 2.49
N SER A 17 -5.27 43.89 2.66
CA SER A 17 -4.29 42.81 2.90
C SER A 17 -4.82 41.47 2.41
N PHE A 18 -3.92 40.51 2.18
CA PHE A 18 -4.28 39.11 1.89
C PHE A 18 -3.22 38.15 2.44
N SER A 19 -3.60 36.91 2.73
CA SER A 19 -2.66 35.89 3.24
C SER A 19 -2.14 34.95 2.15
N THR A 20 -2.99 34.56 1.19
CA THR A 20 -2.62 33.58 0.17
C THR A 20 -3.21 33.98 -1.17
N ALA A 21 -2.43 33.90 -2.23
CA ALA A 21 -2.89 34.04 -3.60
C ALA A 21 -2.60 32.75 -4.37
N VAL A 22 -3.55 32.32 -5.18
CA VAL A 22 -3.46 31.16 -6.07
C VAL A 22 -3.44 31.68 -7.50
N ILE A 23 -2.48 31.21 -8.28
CA ILE A 23 -2.38 31.52 -9.70
C ILE A 23 -2.53 30.20 -10.44
N GLU A 24 -3.57 30.10 -11.26
CA GLU A 24 -3.80 28.94 -12.11
C GLU A 24 -3.11 29.17 -13.45
N LEU A 25 -2.17 28.29 -13.78
CA LEU A 25 -1.45 28.29 -15.04
C LEU A 25 -1.83 27.04 -15.83
N PHE A 26 -2.32 27.23 -17.05
CA PHE A 26 -2.61 26.13 -17.97
C PHE A 26 -1.45 25.99 -18.94
N VAL A 27 -0.68 24.93 -18.77
CA VAL A 27 0.46 24.60 -19.64
C VAL A 27 0.22 23.24 -20.25
N SER A 28 0.38 23.15 -21.57
CA SER A 28 0.19 21.91 -22.33
C SER A 28 1.49 21.58 -23.05
N ALA A 29 1.90 20.32 -22.97
CA ALA A 29 3.02 19.79 -23.74
C ALA A 29 2.62 18.43 -24.35
N PRO A 30 3.28 18.02 -25.45
CA PRO A 30 3.00 16.73 -26.09
C PRO A 30 3.39 15.51 -25.22
N GLU A 31 4.31 15.68 -24.28
CA GLU A 31 4.81 14.61 -23.39
C GLU A 31 4.74 15.05 -21.92
N ASP A 32 4.23 14.18 -21.05
CA ASP A 32 4.13 14.43 -19.60
C ASP A 32 5.51 14.63 -18.94
N GLU A 33 6.56 14.02 -19.50
CA GLU A 33 7.91 14.11 -18.98
C GLU A 33 8.50 15.52 -19.14
N ILE A 34 8.16 16.20 -20.23
CA ILE A 34 8.55 17.60 -20.47
C ILE A 34 7.88 18.52 -19.44
N LEU A 35 6.58 18.31 -19.19
CA LEU A 35 5.83 19.07 -18.17
C LEU A 35 6.45 18.86 -16.79
N TYR A 36 6.84 17.63 -16.46
CA TYR A 36 7.49 17.32 -15.19
C TYR A 36 8.85 18.03 -15.05
N GLN A 37 9.71 18.00 -16.07
CA GLN A 37 11.00 18.70 -16.06
C GLN A 37 10.84 20.23 -15.94
N TRP A 38 9.87 20.81 -16.66
CA TRP A 38 9.54 22.22 -16.57
C TRP A 38 9.13 22.62 -15.14
N GLN A 39 8.34 21.79 -14.45
CA GLN A 39 7.94 22.05 -13.07
C GLN A 39 9.10 21.93 -12.08
N LEU A 40 9.97 20.94 -12.26
CA LEU A 40 11.17 20.81 -11.42
C LEU A 40 12.08 22.03 -11.54
N GLU A 41 12.20 22.60 -12.74
CA GLU A 41 13.01 23.81 -12.94
C GLU A 41 12.38 25.04 -12.27
N ILE A 42 11.05 25.18 -12.32
CA ILE A 42 10.35 26.22 -11.56
C ILE A 42 10.58 26.05 -10.06
N GLN A 43 10.47 24.81 -9.56
CA GLN A 43 10.72 24.52 -8.15
C GLN A 43 12.16 24.83 -7.73
N ARG A 44 13.12 24.65 -8.64
CA ARG A 44 14.53 25.04 -8.44
C ARG A 44 14.66 26.57 -8.31
N GLN A 45 13.98 27.33 -9.17
CA GLN A 45 14.01 28.79 -9.14
C GLN A 45 13.33 29.39 -7.90
N TYR A 46 12.31 28.72 -7.34
CA TYR A 46 11.69 29.17 -6.09
C TYR A 46 12.65 29.25 -4.89
N ASN A 47 13.72 28.46 -4.89
CA ASN A 47 14.71 28.48 -3.81
C ASN A 47 15.78 29.57 -3.96
N GLU A 48 15.72 30.38 -5.02
CA GLU A 48 16.66 31.49 -5.20
C GLU A 48 16.36 32.62 -4.20
N GLU A 49 17.42 33.34 -3.79
CA GLU A 49 17.33 34.37 -2.74
C GLU A 49 16.35 35.50 -3.08
N GLU A 50 16.12 35.74 -4.37
CA GLU A 50 15.20 36.75 -4.90
C GLU A 50 13.73 36.49 -4.50
N PHE A 51 13.35 35.24 -4.24
CA PHE A 51 11.97 34.86 -3.93
C PHE A 51 11.71 34.54 -2.46
N ARG A 52 12.68 34.75 -1.56
CA ARG A 52 12.55 34.46 -0.11
C ARG A 52 11.43 35.20 0.60
N LEU A 53 10.91 36.28 0.02
CA LEU A 53 9.80 37.04 0.59
C LEU A 53 8.48 36.27 0.59
N PHE A 54 8.33 35.28 -0.29
CA PHE A 54 7.09 34.52 -0.48
C PHE A 54 7.33 33.01 -0.36
N THR A 55 6.45 32.31 0.33
CA THR A 55 6.40 30.83 0.27
C THR A 55 5.56 30.43 -0.93
N ILE A 56 6.21 30.04 -2.02
CA ILE A 56 5.53 29.64 -3.25
C ILE A 56 5.37 28.12 -3.26
N GLY A 57 4.13 27.66 -3.46
CA GLY A 57 3.82 26.24 -3.66
C GLY A 57 3.26 26.01 -5.05
N LEU A 58 3.70 24.92 -5.70
CA LEU A 58 3.20 24.48 -6.99
C LEU A 58 2.60 23.08 -6.83
N THR A 59 1.41 22.88 -7.40
CA THR A 59 0.75 21.57 -7.43
C THR A 59 0.24 21.29 -8.83
N SER A 60 0.36 20.04 -9.28
CA SER A 60 -0.05 19.61 -10.61
C SER A 60 -0.30 18.10 -10.66
N ASP A 61 -1.04 17.64 -11.68
CA ASP A 61 -1.32 16.21 -11.85
C ASP A 61 -0.05 15.38 -12.14
N CYS A 62 0.91 15.94 -12.88
CA CYS A 62 2.17 15.26 -13.15
C CYS A 62 3.08 15.17 -11.92
N LEU A 63 3.11 16.20 -11.07
CA LEU A 63 3.82 16.17 -9.79
C LEU A 63 3.20 15.14 -8.84
N VAL A 64 1.88 15.12 -8.73
CA VAL A 64 1.15 14.12 -7.91
C VAL A 64 1.43 12.70 -8.43
N SER A 65 1.39 12.50 -9.75
CA SER A 65 1.67 11.20 -10.37
C SER A 65 3.11 10.74 -10.12
N ALA A 66 4.08 11.67 -10.21
CA ALA A 66 5.48 11.40 -9.93
C ALA A 66 5.72 11.06 -8.46
N GLU A 67 5.11 11.81 -7.53
CA GLU A 67 5.21 11.56 -6.09
C GLU A 67 4.57 10.23 -5.70
N VAL A 68 3.41 9.88 -6.29
CA VAL A 68 2.77 8.56 -6.15
C VAL A 68 3.71 7.44 -6.60
N ARG A 69 4.36 7.60 -7.77
CA ARG A 69 5.32 6.60 -8.28
C ARG A 69 6.53 6.46 -7.35
N ARG A 70 7.07 7.57 -6.88
CA ARG A 70 8.19 7.60 -5.94
C ARG A 70 7.85 6.90 -4.62
N MET A 71 6.71 7.23 -4.03
CA MET A 71 6.21 6.58 -2.82
C MET A 71 6.07 5.06 -3.00
N GLY A 72 5.62 4.60 -4.17
CA GLY A 72 5.57 3.18 -4.51
C GLY A 72 6.95 2.51 -4.49
N ILE A 73 7.97 3.15 -5.09
CA ILE A 73 9.34 2.63 -5.14
C ILE A 73 10.00 2.65 -3.76
N GLU A 74 9.80 3.71 -2.97
CA GLU A 74 10.33 3.82 -1.61
C GLU A 74 9.70 2.79 -0.66
N THR A 75 8.43 2.43 -0.86
CA THR A 75 7.71 1.46 -0.03
C THR A 75 8.04 0.00 -0.39
N ALA A 76 8.40 -0.28 -1.66
CA ALA A 76 8.71 -1.62 -2.14
C ALA A 76 9.73 -2.42 -1.28
N PRO A 77 10.91 -1.86 -0.88
CA PRO A 77 11.87 -2.59 -0.05
C PRO A 77 11.33 -2.87 1.36
N VAL A 78 10.56 -1.95 1.92
CA VAL A 78 9.93 -2.13 3.24
C VAL A 78 8.91 -3.26 3.20
N LEU A 79 8.09 -3.29 2.15
CA LEU A 79 7.12 -4.37 1.93
C LEU A 79 7.82 -5.72 1.77
N PHE A 80 8.86 -5.81 0.96
CA PHE A 80 9.64 -7.05 0.82
C PHE A 80 10.23 -7.52 2.15
N GLY A 81 10.83 -6.60 2.92
CA GLY A 81 11.33 -6.90 4.27
C GLY A 81 10.25 -7.42 5.21
N SER A 82 9.06 -6.82 5.18
CA SER A 82 7.92 -7.25 6.00
C SER A 82 7.43 -8.65 5.64
N ILE A 83 7.36 -8.99 4.34
CA ILE A 83 6.99 -10.32 3.86
C ILE A 83 8.00 -11.37 4.33
N CYS A 84 9.29 -11.10 4.15
CA CYS A 84 10.34 -12.01 4.60
C CYS A 84 10.29 -12.23 6.11
N PHE A 85 10.17 -11.16 6.89
CA PHE A 85 10.07 -11.25 8.34
C PHE A 85 8.86 -12.07 8.78
N MET A 86 7.71 -11.86 8.14
CA MET A 86 6.48 -12.56 8.42
C MET A 86 6.56 -14.05 8.08
N ILE A 87 7.13 -14.42 6.92
CA ILE A 87 7.37 -15.83 6.56
C ILE A 87 8.29 -16.48 7.58
N ILE A 88 9.39 -15.81 7.97
CA ILE A 88 10.32 -16.32 8.99
C ILE A 88 9.59 -16.52 10.31
N PHE A 89 8.80 -15.53 10.75
CA PHE A 89 8.03 -15.60 11.98
C PHE A 89 7.04 -16.78 11.96
N VAL A 90 6.35 -17.00 10.85
CA VAL A 90 5.41 -18.12 10.65
C VAL A 90 6.13 -19.45 10.71
N VAL A 91 7.25 -19.59 9.98
CA VAL A 91 8.05 -20.82 9.96
C VAL A 91 8.62 -21.12 11.35
N VAL A 92 9.17 -20.12 12.04
CA VAL A 92 9.70 -20.28 13.40
C VAL A 92 8.58 -20.64 14.39
N SER A 93 7.43 -19.97 14.31
CA SER A 93 6.26 -20.28 15.16
C SER A 93 5.66 -21.66 14.88
N SER A 94 5.88 -22.20 13.68
CA SER A 94 5.47 -23.55 13.29
C SER A 94 6.41 -24.65 13.84
N ILE A 95 7.64 -24.30 14.25
CA ILE A 95 8.56 -25.24 14.90
C ILE A 95 8.04 -25.53 16.31
N ARG A 96 7.62 -26.77 16.54
CA ARG A 96 7.07 -27.23 17.83
C ARG A 96 8.15 -27.98 18.63
N GLU A 97 7.95 -28.07 19.96
CA GLU A 97 8.84 -28.78 20.90
C GLU A 97 9.13 -30.25 20.53
N LYS A 98 8.28 -30.88 19.71
CA LYS A 98 8.51 -32.23 19.17
C LYS A 98 8.86 -32.14 17.67
N PRO A 99 10.12 -32.37 17.27
CA PRO A 99 10.55 -32.22 15.88
C PRO A 99 9.85 -33.20 14.92
N LEU A 100 9.43 -34.38 15.40
CA LEU A 100 8.69 -35.39 14.63
C LEU A 100 7.24 -34.99 14.25
N LYS A 101 6.68 -33.95 14.89
CA LYS A 101 5.37 -33.36 14.53
C LYS A 101 5.50 -32.00 13.85
N SER A 102 6.71 -31.47 13.70
CA SER A 102 6.90 -30.17 13.07
C SER A 102 6.70 -30.30 11.57
N LYS A 103 5.77 -29.51 11.03
CA LYS A 103 5.45 -29.49 9.61
C LYS A 103 5.77 -28.12 8.99
N PRO A 104 7.05 -27.70 9.02
CA PRO A 104 7.45 -26.36 8.56
C PRO A 104 7.16 -26.15 7.07
N TRP A 105 7.19 -27.23 6.27
CA TRP A 105 6.91 -27.17 4.84
C TRP A 105 5.45 -26.83 4.52
N GLU A 106 4.49 -27.38 5.29
CA GLU A 106 3.07 -27.08 5.13
C GLU A 106 2.79 -25.61 5.51
N SER A 107 3.46 -25.11 6.55
CA SER A 107 3.34 -23.71 6.96
C SER A 107 3.98 -22.73 5.96
N LEU A 108 5.11 -23.11 5.34
CA LEU A 108 5.76 -22.32 4.30
C LEU A 108 4.89 -22.23 3.04
N ILE A 109 4.40 -23.38 2.55
CA ILE A 109 3.49 -23.41 1.40
C ILE A 109 2.22 -22.62 1.71
N GLY A 110 1.65 -22.79 2.92
CA GLY A 110 0.52 -22.01 3.39
C GLY A 110 0.77 -20.52 3.24
N SER A 111 1.89 -20.00 3.77
CA SER A 111 2.23 -18.58 3.73
C SER A 111 2.45 -18.02 2.32
N LEU A 112 2.76 -18.86 1.32
CA LEU A 112 2.91 -18.43 -0.07
C LEU A 112 1.56 -18.25 -0.79
N ILE A 113 0.50 -18.92 -0.34
CA ILE A 113 -0.82 -18.87 -1.01
C ILE A 113 -1.40 -17.45 -1.04
N PRO A 114 -1.45 -16.68 0.08
CA PRO A 114 -1.94 -15.30 0.06
C PRO A 114 -1.09 -14.39 -0.84
N ILE A 115 0.23 -14.60 -0.89
CA ILE A 115 1.13 -13.82 -1.75
C ILE A 115 0.77 -14.05 -3.23
N LEU A 116 0.62 -15.32 -3.62
CA LEU A 116 0.24 -15.67 -4.99
C LEU A 116 -1.16 -15.16 -5.35
N ALA A 117 -2.11 -15.19 -4.41
CA ALA A 117 -3.46 -14.66 -4.62
C ALA A 117 -3.44 -13.15 -4.90
N ILE A 118 -2.65 -12.38 -4.14
CA ILE A 118 -2.46 -10.95 -4.35
C ILE A 118 -1.80 -10.67 -5.71
N LEU A 119 -0.73 -11.39 -6.04
CA LEU A 119 -0.03 -11.25 -7.33
C LEU A 119 -0.96 -11.57 -8.51
N MET A 120 -1.79 -12.60 -8.38
CA MET A 120 -2.78 -12.96 -9.40
C MET A 120 -3.88 -11.90 -9.52
N SER A 121 -4.45 -11.44 -8.41
CA SER A 121 -5.47 -10.38 -8.40
C SER A 121 -4.97 -9.11 -9.09
N THR A 122 -3.74 -8.71 -8.78
CA THR A 122 -3.12 -7.49 -9.29
C THR A 122 -2.70 -7.63 -10.75
N GLY A 123 -2.24 -8.82 -11.15
CA GLY A 123 -2.01 -9.17 -12.56
C GLY A 123 -3.29 -9.10 -13.38
N ILE A 124 -4.42 -9.61 -12.87
CA ILE A 124 -5.73 -9.54 -13.53
C ILE A 124 -6.19 -8.07 -13.66
N LEU A 125 -6.09 -7.28 -12.59
CA LEU A 125 -6.43 -5.85 -12.63
C LEU A 125 -5.58 -5.08 -13.64
N SER A 126 -4.27 -5.36 -13.69
CA SER A 126 -3.36 -4.78 -14.68
C SER A 126 -3.71 -5.22 -16.11
N PHE A 127 -4.13 -6.48 -16.30
CA PHE A 127 -4.57 -6.98 -17.60
C PHE A 127 -5.86 -6.29 -18.08
N CYS A 128 -6.75 -5.91 -17.17
CA CYS A 128 -7.94 -5.10 -17.45
C CYS A 128 -7.62 -3.62 -17.77
N GLY A 129 -6.35 -3.21 -17.79
CA GLY A 129 -5.94 -1.85 -18.12
C GLY A 129 -6.06 -0.84 -16.97
N LEU A 130 -6.25 -1.31 -15.73
CA LEU A 130 -6.27 -0.43 -14.56
C LEU A 130 -4.85 0.00 -14.19
N ARG A 131 -4.65 1.30 -14.02
CA ARG A 131 -3.35 1.87 -13.61
C ARG A 131 -3.03 1.47 -12.17
N TYR A 132 -1.78 1.08 -11.96
CA TYR A 132 -1.27 0.77 -10.63
C TYR A 132 -1.20 2.04 -9.78
N GLN A 133 -1.82 2.01 -8.60
CA GLN A 133 -1.79 3.10 -7.63
C GLN A 133 -0.94 2.70 -6.43
N SER A 134 -0.09 3.60 -5.93
CA SER A 134 0.80 3.32 -4.79
C SER A 134 0.06 2.88 -3.52
N ILE A 135 -1.19 3.34 -3.33
CA ILE A 135 -2.06 2.94 -2.21
C ILE A 135 -2.31 1.42 -2.16
N VAL A 136 -2.28 0.74 -3.31
CA VAL A 136 -2.50 -0.71 -3.41
C VAL A 136 -1.41 -1.50 -2.65
N THR A 137 -0.22 -0.91 -2.49
CA THR A 137 0.88 -1.47 -1.68
C THR A 137 0.46 -1.71 -0.23
N VAL A 138 -0.35 -0.83 0.34
CA VAL A 138 -0.86 -0.97 1.72
C VAL A 138 -1.83 -2.16 1.81
N THR A 139 -2.67 -2.32 0.80
CA THR A 139 -3.60 -3.45 0.70
C THR A 139 -2.87 -4.79 0.70
N TYR A 140 -1.69 -4.88 0.07
CA TYR A 140 -0.91 -6.12 0.08
C TYR A 140 -0.49 -6.52 1.49
N PHE A 141 -0.04 -5.56 2.30
CA PHE A 141 0.31 -5.82 3.70
C PHE A 141 -0.90 -6.26 4.54
N LEU A 142 -2.06 -5.62 4.32
CA LEU A 142 -3.30 -5.98 5.03
C LEU A 142 -3.78 -7.39 4.68
N VAL A 143 -3.82 -7.73 3.39
CA VAL A 143 -4.25 -9.06 2.92
C VAL A 143 -3.31 -10.15 3.42
N LEU A 144 -2.00 -9.89 3.45
CA LEU A 144 -1.04 -10.83 4.03
C LEU A 144 -1.29 -11.05 5.52
N SER A 145 -1.51 -9.98 6.27
CA SER A 145 -1.78 -10.02 7.72
C SER A 145 -2.98 -10.89 8.05
N VAL A 146 -4.08 -10.74 7.29
CA VAL A 146 -5.28 -11.58 7.46
C VAL A 146 -5.04 -13.01 6.99
N GLY A 147 -4.44 -13.19 5.81
CA GLY A 147 -4.24 -14.51 5.21
C GLY A 147 -3.34 -15.44 6.04
N VAL A 148 -2.32 -14.90 6.71
CA VAL A 148 -1.49 -15.70 7.64
C VAL A 148 -2.21 -16.08 8.91
N ASP A 149 -3.09 -15.23 9.44
CA ASP A 149 -3.91 -15.59 10.59
C ASP A 149 -4.84 -16.77 10.28
N ASP A 150 -5.45 -16.78 9.09
CA ASP A 150 -6.28 -17.89 8.62
C ASP A 150 -5.48 -19.20 8.52
N ILE A 151 -4.24 -19.15 8.03
CA ILE A 151 -3.34 -20.32 7.95
C ILE A 151 -3.03 -20.87 9.35
N PHE A 152 -2.79 -20.00 10.34
CA PHE A 152 -2.55 -20.44 11.71
C PHE A 152 -3.77 -21.12 12.33
N ILE A 153 -4.98 -20.64 12.02
CA ILE A 153 -6.24 -21.26 12.48
C ILE A 153 -6.37 -22.67 11.88
N ILE A 154 -6.14 -22.82 10.58
CA ILE A 154 -6.20 -24.13 9.89
C ILE A 154 -5.15 -25.09 10.44
N LEU A 155 -3.89 -24.65 10.59
CA LEU A 155 -2.81 -25.49 11.12
C LEU A 155 -3.08 -25.92 12.57
N ARG A 156 -3.61 -25.03 13.41
CA ARG A 156 -3.98 -25.38 14.79
C ARG A 156 -5.15 -26.36 14.83
N ALA A 157 -6.15 -26.22 13.96
CA ALA A 157 -7.25 -27.16 13.87
C ALA A 157 -6.75 -28.55 13.40
N TRP A 158 -5.88 -28.58 12.39
CA TRP A 158 -5.27 -29.81 11.85
C TRP A 158 -4.44 -30.57 12.91
N ASP A 159 -3.71 -29.84 13.75
CA ASP A 159 -2.85 -30.42 14.78
C ASP A 159 -3.62 -30.98 15.98
N ARG A 160 -4.85 -30.52 16.24
CA ARG A 160 -5.70 -31.05 17.32
C ARG A 160 -6.29 -32.42 16.98
N ILE A 161 -6.42 -32.74 15.69
CA ILE A 161 -7.03 -33.98 15.23
C ILE A 161 -6.02 -35.14 15.34
N SER A 162 -6.52 -36.31 15.73
CA SER A 162 -5.72 -37.52 15.89
C SER A 162 -5.02 -37.92 14.59
N THR A 163 -3.75 -38.31 14.68
CA THR A 163 -3.00 -38.83 13.52
C THR A 163 -3.42 -40.24 13.12
N ALA A 164 -4.26 -40.91 13.92
CA ALA A 164 -4.77 -42.25 13.62
C ALA A 164 -5.91 -42.24 12.59
N THR A 165 -6.56 -41.09 12.39
CA THR A 165 -7.68 -40.92 11.46
C THR A 165 -7.16 -40.81 10.01
N PRO A 166 -7.85 -41.39 9.01
CA PRO A 166 -7.51 -41.22 7.59
C PRO A 166 -7.40 -39.75 7.16
N ILE A 167 -6.48 -39.44 6.24
CA ILE A 167 -6.24 -38.07 5.74
C ILE A 167 -7.53 -37.36 5.27
N PRO A 168 -8.44 -37.99 4.51
CA PRO A 168 -9.67 -37.33 4.05
C PRO A 168 -10.59 -36.90 5.19
N GLU A 169 -10.77 -37.76 6.20
CA GLU A 169 -11.59 -37.46 7.38
C GLU A 169 -10.96 -36.35 8.23
N ARG A 170 -9.63 -36.37 8.38
CA ARG A 170 -8.91 -35.30 9.08
C ARG A 170 -9.07 -33.94 8.41
N LEU A 171 -9.05 -33.91 7.07
CA LEU A 171 -9.26 -32.68 6.31
C LEU A 171 -10.70 -32.18 6.46
N ALA A 172 -11.69 -33.06 6.38
CA ALA A 172 -13.09 -32.71 6.59
C ALA A 172 -13.31 -32.09 7.99
N GLU A 173 -12.82 -32.74 9.03
CA GLU A 173 -12.93 -32.26 10.42
C GLU A 173 -12.15 -30.95 10.65
N THR A 174 -10.99 -30.78 9.98
CA THR A 174 -10.24 -29.51 10.04
C THR A 174 -11.05 -28.37 9.43
N LEU A 175 -11.63 -28.59 8.26
CA LEU A 175 -12.44 -27.59 7.56
C LEU A 175 -13.75 -27.29 8.28
N GLU A 176 -14.37 -28.28 8.92
CA GLU A 176 -15.54 -28.09 9.77
C GLU A 176 -15.25 -27.17 10.96
N ASN A 177 -14.10 -27.36 11.61
CA ASN A 177 -13.70 -26.55 12.77
C ASN A 177 -13.18 -25.15 12.39
N ALA A 178 -12.38 -25.04 11.33
CA ALA A 178 -11.73 -23.79 10.92
C ALA A 178 -12.59 -22.94 9.99
N GLY A 179 -13.40 -23.57 9.12
CA GLY A 179 -14.15 -22.93 8.05
C GLY A 179 -15.09 -21.80 8.51
N PRO A 180 -15.97 -22.02 9.50
CA PRO A 180 -16.86 -20.97 10.00
C PRO A 180 -16.09 -19.75 10.52
N SER A 181 -14.95 -19.97 11.18
CA SER A 181 -14.13 -18.87 11.72
C SER A 181 -13.53 -17.99 10.63
N ILE A 182 -13.15 -18.59 9.50
CA ILE A 182 -12.55 -17.88 8.35
C ILE A 182 -13.63 -17.17 7.53
N THR A 183 -14.82 -17.78 7.36
CA THR A 183 -15.90 -17.21 6.54
C THR A 183 -16.62 -16.03 7.21
N ILE A 184 -16.64 -15.97 8.55
CA ILE A 184 -17.33 -14.91 9.31
C ILE A 184 -16.49 -13.64 9.45
N ARG A 185 -15.16 -13.76 9.38
CA ARG A 185 -14.21 -12.66 9.57
C ARG A 185 -14.28 -11.63 8.44
#